data_AF-A0A951V9L1-F1
#
_entry.id   AF-A0A951V9L1-F1
#
_cell.length_a   1.000
_cell.length_b   1.000
_cell.length_c   1.000
_cell.angle_alpha   90.00
_cell.angle_beta   90.00
_cell.angle_gamma   90.00
#
_symmetry.space_group_name_H-M   'P 1'
#
loop_
_entity.id
_entity.type
_entity.pdbx_description
1 polymer ?
#
loop_
_entity_poly.entity_id
_entity_poly.type
_entity_poly.pdbx_seq_one_letter_code
_entity_poly.pdbx_strand_id
1 'polypeptide(L)'
;MENKKLIYSGKSKDVFDITGGPYAGKYLLLFKDGATGYMENGKPVFDPGYDTVVGEIPGKGAIACRFATCFFRLLKEKGIPSHYIDTISDNEMIVEPATPLSMAVESPEFPGSAPLLNLEFTWRNNATGSFWRRYPFVQPCKNVHRVVEAWTKGDVDVLITLEALEETGAMTREEITQSVELVKSIADIVSQEFSSKDLHVIDGKFELGRLKYGDGKIVIIDEISPDVLRVCKGYTPDENGNCTVFKQCAVTNYAEDKRTIKNRNQVKAADFIDIFL
;
A
#
# COMPACT_ATOMS: atom_id res chain seq x y z
N MET A 1 -13.04 -18.37 18.24
CA MET A 1 -14.11 -18.50 17.23
C MET A 1 -15.49 -18.09 17.75
N GLU A 2 -15.77 -18.06 19.07
CA GLU A 2 -17.10 -17.65 19.58
C GLU A 2 -17.39 -16.13 19.56
N ASN A 3 -16.36 -15.26 19.57
CA ASN A 3 -16.53 -13.80 19.67
C ASN A 3 -16.04 -13.02 18.43
N LYS A 4 -15.88 -13.68 17.29
CA LYS A 4 -15.41 -13.05 16.04
C LYS A 4 -16.14 -13.69 14.85
N LYS A 5 -16.61 -12.88 13.90
CA LYS A 5 -17.26 -13.33 12.65
C LYS A 5 -16.42 -12.87 11.46
N LEU A 6 -16.01 -13.80 10.59
CA LEU A 6 -15.29 -13.45 9.36
C LEU A 6 -16.20 -12.59 8.46
N ILE A 7 -15.71 -11.42 8.03
CA ILE A 7 -16.44 -10.52 7.13
C ILE A 7 -15.78 -10.42 5.74
N TYR A 8 -14.47 -10.58 5.67
CA TYR A 8 -13.73 -10.56 4.41
C TYR A 8 -12.47 -11.43 4.53
N SER A 9 -12.14 -12.18 3.48
CA SER A 9 -10.87 -12.91 3.38
C SER A 9 -10.14 -12.42 2.13
N GLY A 10 -9.04 -11.72 2.34
CA GLY A 10 -8.18 -11.20 1.28
C GLY A 10 -6.95 -12.07 1.05
N LYS A 11 -6.03 -11.60 0.21
CA LYS A 11 -4.78 -12.33 -0.13
C LYS A 11 -3.85 -12.42 1.08
N SER A 12 -3.58 -11.29 1.73
CA SER A 12 -2.65 -11.17 2.86
C SER A 12 -3.32 -11.10 4.23
N LYS A 13 -4.63 -10.83 4.30
CA LYS A 13 -5.34 -10.57 5.56
C LYS A 13 -6.74 -11.13 5.57
N ASP A 14 -7.19 -11.63 6.71
CA ASP A 14 -8.60 -11.86 7.00
C ASP A 14 -9.11 -10.75 7.93
N VAL A 15 -10.35 -10.34 7.71
CA VAL A 15 -11.02 -9.32 8.51
C VAL A 15 -12.17 -9.97 9.24
N PHE A 16 -12.19 -9.80 10.56
CA PHE A 16 -13.25 -10.28 11.43
C PHE A 16 -13.97 -9.12 12.10
N ASP A 17 -15.29 -9.19 12.16
CA ASP A 17 -16.11 -8.41 13.07
C ASP A 17 -16.05 -9.02 14.47
N ILE A 18 -15.69 -8.23 15.48
CA ILE A 18 -15.57 -8.68 16.86
C ILE A 18 -16.93 -8.55 17.53
N THR A 19 -17.56 -9.68 17.87
CA THR A 19 -18.94 -9.73 18.36
C THR A 19 -19.06 -9.71 19.88
N GLY A 20 -17.94 -9.77 20.63
CA GLY A 20 -17.94 -9.79 22.09
C GLY A 20 -16.60 -9.37 22.72
N GLY A 21 -16.62 -9.13 24.03
CA GLY A 21 -15.44 -8.70 24.79
C GLY A 21 -15.14 -7.19 24.70
N PRO A 22 -13.95 -6.75 25.14
CA PRO A 22 -13.61 -5.32 25.24
C PRO A 22 -13.54 -4.59 23.90
N TYR A 23 -13.37 -5.32 22.80
CA TYR A 23 -13.30 -4.78 21.43
C TYR A 23 -14.58 -5.06 20.61
N ALA A 24 -15.71 -5.38 21.27
CA ALA A 24 -16.97 -5.62 20.55
C ALA A 24 -17.36 -4.43 19.66
N GLY A 25 -17.75 -4.72 18.41
CA GLY A 25 -18.07 -3.73 17.39
C GLY A 25 -16.87 -3.13 16.65
N LYS A 26 -15.64 -3.59 16.95
CA LYS A 26 -14.41 -3.26 16.22
C LYS A 26 -14.06 -4.37 15.23
N TYR A 27 -13.13 -4.08 14.31
CA TYR A 27 -12.61 -5.09 13.39
C TYR A 27 -11.25 -5.61 13.85
N LEU A 28 -10.99 -6.87 13.54
CA LEU A 28 -9.70 -7.50 13.69
C LEU A 28 -9.15 -7.85 12.31
N LEU A 29 -7.95 -7.34 12.02
CA LEU A 29 -7.14 -7.74 10.88
C LEU A 29 -6.20 -8.86 11.33
N LEU A 30 -6.40 -10.06 10.79
CA LEU A 30 -5.51 -11.21 10.95
C LEU A 30 -4.58 -11.27 9.74
N PHE A 31 -3.30 -10.98 9.96
CA PHE A 31 -2.29 -11.02 8.91
C PHE A 31 -1.83 -12.47 8.67
N LYS A 32 -1.85 -12.88 7.40
CA LYS A 32 -1.59 -14.25 6.95
C LYS A 32 -0.19 -14.40 6.36
N ASP A 33 0.30 -15.64 6.38
CA ASP A 33 1.59 -16.01 5.82
C ASP A 33 1.55 -16.26 4.30
N GLY A 34 0.37 -16.13 3.68
CA GLY A 34 0.20 -16.27 2.23
C GLY A 34 1.06 -15.27 1.46
N ALA A 35 1.76 -15.78 0.45
CA ALA A 35 2.63 -14.99 -0.42
C ALA A 35 2.17 -15.11 -1.87
N THR A 36 2.08 -13.96 -2.53
CA THR A 36 1.68 -13.90 -3.94
C THR A 36 2.86 -14.11 -4.87
N GLY A 37 2.57 -14.55 -6.10
CA GLY A 37 3.58 -14.85 -7.09
C GLY A 37 3.04 -15.64 -8.27
N TYR A 38 3.93 -16.42 -8.90
CA TYR A 38 3.60 -17.31 -10.01
C TYR A 38 4.30 -18.66 -9.85
N MET A 39 3.85 -19.65 -10.60
CA MET A 39 4.49 -20.97 -10.65
C MET A 39 5.49 -21.01 -11.81
N GLU A 40 6.75 -21.33 -11.52
CA GLU A 40 7.80 -21.55 -12.52
C GLU A 40 8.37 -22.96 -12.34
N ASN A 41 8.26 -23.80 -13.38
CA ASN A 41 8.70 -25.20 -13.35
C ASN A 41 8.14 -25.99 -12.15
N GLY A 42 6.86 -25.74 -11.78
CA GLY A 42 6.20 -26.39 -10.66
C GLY A 42 6.62 -25.90 -9.26
N LYS A 43 7.44 -24.85 -9.17
CA LYS A 43 7.84 -24.22 -7.91
C LYS A 43 7.26 -22.81 -7.79
N PRO A 44 6.84 -22.39 -6.58
CA PRO A 44 6.40 -21.02 -6.37
C PRO A 44 7.57 -20.05 -6.48
N VAL A 45 7.39 -19.01 -7.28
CA VAL A 45 8.25 -17.83 -7.30
C VAL A 45 7.46 -16.69 -6.67
N PHE A 46 7.89 -16.26 -5.49
CA PHE A 46 7.22 -15.19 -4.75
C PHE A 46 7.52 -13.83 -5.37
N ASP A 47 6.47 -13.11 -5.73
CA ASP A 47 6.53 -11.75 -6.27
C ASP A 47 5.28 -10.97 -5.78
N PRO A 48 5.46 -9.94 -4.93
CA PRO A 48 4.34 -9.18 -4.37
C PRO A 48 3.58 -8.37 -5.43
N GLY A 49 4.11 -8.25 -6.66
CA GLY A 49 3.43 -7.62 -7.79
C GLY A 49 2.38 -8.49 -8.48
N TYR A 50 2.17 -9.73 -8.03
CA TYR A 50 1.14 -10.64 -8.54
C TYR A 50 -0.07 -10.74 -7.58
N ASP A 51 -1.21 -11.15 -8.15
CA ASP A 51 -2.49 -11.23 -7.45
C ASP A 51 -2.88 -12.64 -6.97
N THR A 52 -2.08 -13.64 -7.30
CA THR A 52 -2.35 -15.04 -6.94
C THR A 52 -1.47 -15.48 -5.78
N VAL A 53 -2.06 -16.02 -4.71
CA VAL A 53 -1.31 -16.69 -3.63
C VAL A 53 -0.78 -18.02 -4.14
N VAL A 54 0.54 -18.21 -4.14
CA VAL A 54 1.21 -19.40 -4.69
C VAL A 54 1.90 -20.26 -3.63
N GLY A 55 1.88 -19.80 -2.38
CA GLY A 55 2.43 -20.54 -1.24
C GLY A 55 2.40 -19.70 0.03
N GLU A 56 3.09 -20.18 1.06
CA GLU A 56 3.22 -19.51 2.34
C GLU A 56 4.70 -19.21 2.63
N ILE A 57 4.95 -18.06 3.25
CA ILE A 57 6.24 -17.70 3.82
C ILE A 57 6.03 -17.64 5.34
N PRO A 58 6.53 -18.62 6.12
CA PRO A 58 6.32 -18.68 7.56
C PRO A 58 6.73 -17.37 8.26
N GLY A 59 5.83 -16.85 9.10
CA GLY A 59 6.04 -15.62 9.88
C GLY A 59 5.83 -14.32 9.11
N LYS A 60 5.51 -14.36 7.81
CA LYS A 60 5.27 -13.17 6.98
C LYS A 60 4.14 -12.31 7.54
N GLY A 61 3.03 -12.91 7.95
CA GLY A 61 1.88 -12.19 8.51
C GLY A 61 2.25 -11.47 9.81
N ALA A 62 3.01 -12.13 10.68
CA ALA A 62 3.50 -11.53 11.92
C ALA A 62 4.43 -10.32 11.65
N ILE A 63 5.35 -10.45 10.70
CA ILE A 63 6.25 -9.36 10.30
C ILE A 63 5.44 -8.17 9.78
N ALA A 64 4.48 -8.42 8.87
CA ALA A 64 3.64 -7.36 8.31
C ALA A 64 2.83 -6.63 9.39
N CYS A 65 2.25 -7.37 10.35
CA CYS A 65 1.49 -6.79 11.44
C CYS A 65 2.36 -5.97 12.40
N ARG A 66 3.54 -6.46 12.79
CA ARG A 66 4.51 -5.72 13.61
C ARG A 66 4.98 -4.43 12.92
N PHE A 67 5.22 -4.49 11.61
CA PHE A 67 5.54 -3.32 10.79
C PHE A 67 4.41 -2.29 10.78
N ALA A 68 3.19 -2.72 10.45
CA ALA A 68 2.03 -1.86 10.44
C ALA A 68 1.80 -1.23 11.82
N THR A 69 2.00 -1.99 12.89
CA THR A 69 1.90 -1.52 14.28
C THR A 69 2.91 -0.40 14.57
N CYS A 70 4.17 -0.58 14.17
CA CYS A 70 5.22 0.44 14.35
C CYS A 70 4.83 1.76 13.68
N PHE A 71 4.44 1.70 12.40
CA PHE A 71 4.08 2.90 11.65
C PHE A 71 2.77 3.53 12.14
N PHE A 72 1.73 2.76 12.45
CA PHE A 72 0.49 3.35 12.97
C PHE A 72 0.67 4.03 14.33
N ARG A 73 1.54 3.51 15.20
CA ARG A 73 1.93 4.19 16.45
C ARG A 73 2.67 5.50 16.16
N LEU A 74 3.64 5.48 15.26
CA LEU A 74 4.36 6.68 14.84
C LEU A 74 3.41 7.74 14.23
N LEU A 75 2.48 7.32 13.37
CA LEU A 75 1.46 8.18 12.78
C LEU A 75 0.57 8.82 13.86
N LYS A 76 0.15 8.04 14.86
CA LYS A 76 -0.63 8.54 16.00
C LYS A 76 0.15 9.59 16.79
N GLU A 77 1.44 9.38 17.06
CA GLU A 77 2.31 10.36 17.72
C GLU A 77 2.46 11.66 16.93
N LYS A 78 2.41 11.58 15.60
CA LYS A 78 2.43 12.75 14.69
C LYS A 78 1.05 13.35 14.44
N GLY A 79 -0.01 12.85 15.08
CA GLY A 79 -1.37 13.35 14.93
C GLY A 79 -2.04 13.01 13.59
N ILE A 80 -1.52 12.01 12.87
CA ILE A 80 -2.13 11.54 11.62
C ILE A 80 -3.29 10.58 11.94
N PRO A 81 -4.51 10.85 11.43
CA PRO A 81 -5.67 10.01 11.73
C PRO A 81 -5.59 8.68 10.98
N SER A 82 -5.88 7.59 11.69
CA SER A 82 -5.93 6.23 11.14
C SER A 82 -7.04 5.42 11.80
N HIS A 83 -7.34 4.24 11.26
CA HIS A 83 -8.24 3.30 11.91
C HIS A 83 -7.61 2.51 13.07
N TYR A 84 -6.31 2.67 13.34
CA TYR A 84 -5.59 1.78 14.25
C TYR A 84 -6.01 2.00 15.71
N ILE A 85 -6.29 0.91 16.44
CA ILE A 85 -6.62 0.94 17.87
C ILE A 85 -5.49 0.31 18.67
N ASP A 86 -5.19 -0.96 18.43
CA ASP A 86 -4.24 -1.76 19.21
C ASP A 86 -3.73 -2.98 18.42
N THR A 87 -2.67 -3.62 18.92
CA THR A 87 -2.13 -4.88 18.40
C THR A 87 -2.09 -5.89 19.53
N ILE A 88 -2.89 -6.96 19.42
CA ILE A 88 -3.14 -7.88 20.54
C ILE A 88 -2.36 -9.18 20.46
N SER A 89 -1.73 -9.46 19.32
CA SER A 89 -0.77 -10.56 19.13
C SER A 89 0.14 -10.24 17.95
N ASP A 90 1.11 -11.12 17.67
CA ASP A 90 2.10 -10.90 16.61
C ASP A 90 1.51 -10.67 15.22
N ASN A 91 0.31 -11.20 14.94
CA ASN A 91 -0.37 -11.06 13.64
C ASN A 91 -1.83 -10.61 13.71
N GLU A 92 -2.32 -10.15 14.86
CA GLU A 92 -3.69 -9.64 15.03
C GLU A 92 -3.70 -8.16 15.43
N MET A 93 -4.30 -7.32 14.59
CA MET A 93 -4.46 -5.89 14.80
C MET A 93 -5.94 -5.53 14.97
N ILE A 94 -6.26 -4.72 15.97
CA ILE A 94 -7.59 -4.17 16.20
C ILE A 94 -7.71 -2.80 15.55
N VAL A 95 -8.77 -2.61 14.79
CA VAL A 95 -9.02 -1.37 14.04
C VAL A 95 -10.46 -0.92 14.16
N GLU A 96 -10.68 0.39 14.02
CA GLU A 96 -12.01 0.95 13.82
C GLU A 96 -12.60 0.43 12.51
N PRO A 97 -13.89 0.05 12.49
CA PRO A 97 -14.57 -0.27 11.24
C PRO A 97 -14.53 0.92 10.29
N ALA A 98 -14.11 0.69 9.05
CA ALA A 98 -13.99 1.72 8.04
C ALA A 98 -14.51 1.23 6.68
N THR A 99 -15.06 2.16 5.91
CA THR A 99 -15.43 1.95 4.51
C THR A 99 -14.34 2.55 3.63
N PRO A 100 -13.71 1.77 2.74
CA PRO A 100 -12.75 2.32 1.79
C PRO A 100 -13.39 3.37 0.87
N LEU A 101 -12.57 4.19 0.20
CA LEU A 101 -13.10 5.14 -0.78
C LEU A 101 -13.67 4.39 -2.00
N SER A 102 -14.99 4.40 -2.12
CA SER A 102 -15.76 3.59 -3.06
C SER A 102 -16.91 4.40 -3.67
N MET A 103 -17.43 3.97 -4.82
CA MET A 103 -18.59 4.56 -5.48
C MET A 103 -19.54 3.45 -5.95
N ALA A 104 -20.83 3.60 -5.68
CA ALA A 104 -21.84 2.68 -6.17
C ALA A 104 -21.98 2.78 -7.71
N VAL A 105 -22.46 1.71 -8.33
CA VAL A 105 -22.78 1.72 -9.76
C VAL A 105 -23.99 2.63 -10.02
N GLU A 106 -23.88 3.59 -10.94
CA GLU A 106 -24.96 4.54 -11.24
C GLU A 106 -26.03 3.96 -12.16
N SER A 107 -25.65 3.07 -13.08
CA SER A 107 -26.55 2.50 -14.09
C SER A 107 -26.36 0.98 -14.20
N PRO A 108 -26.74 0.20 -13.18
CA PRO A 108 -26.56 -1.26 -13.13
C PRO A 108 -27.31 -2.02 -14.22
N GLU A 109 -28.30 -1.40 -14.86
CA GLU A 109 -29.06 -1.97 -15.97
C GLU A 109 -28.25 -2.08 -17.28
N PHE A 110 -27.16 -1.33 -17.41
CA PHE A 110 -26.29 -1.41 -18.59
C PHE A 110 -25.27 -2.55 -18.43
N PRO A 111 -25.17 -3.49 -19.39
CA PRO A 111 -24.18 -4.55 -19.34
C PRO A 111 -22.75 -3.99 -19.24
N GLY A 112 -22.01 -4.44 -18.23
CA GLY A 112 -20.62 -4.02 -17.96
C GLY A 112 -20.47 -2.92 -16.90
N SER A 113 -21.55 -2.29 -16.45
CA SER A 113 -21.51 -1.36 -15.32
C SER A 113 -21.10 -2.07 -14.03
N ALA A 114 -20.18 -1.45 -13.27
CA ALA A 114 -19.64 -2.00 -12.03
C ALA A 114 -19.35 -0.88 -11.01
N PRO A 115 -19.40 -1.18 -9.70
CA PRO A 115 -19.02 -0.22 -8.67
C PRO A 115 -17.50 -0.03 -8.60
N LEU A 116 -17.06 1.14 -8.14
CA LEU A 116 -15.70 1.35 -7.64
C LEU A 116 -15.63 0.82 -6.21
N LEU A 117 -14.92 -0.28 -5.98
CA LEU A 117 -14.92 -0.94 -4.66
C LEU A 117 -13.93 -0.29 -3.67
N ASN A 118 -12.79 0.20 -4.16
CA ASN A 118 -11.75 0.81 -3.36
C ASN A 118 -10.76 1.59 -4.26
N LEU A 119 -10.07 2.56 -3.67
CA LEU A 119 -8.98 3.30 -4.27
C LEU A 119 -7.68 3.08 -3.49
N GLU A 120 -6.62 2.82 -4.24
CA GLU A 120 -5.27 2.77 -3.74
C GLU A 120 -4.49 4.01 -4.19
N PHE A 121 -3.88 4.70 -3.23
CA PHE A 121 -3.08 5.89 -3.49
C PHE A 121 -1.60 5.53 -3.45
N THR A 122 -0.98 5.51 -4.62
CA THR A 122 0.46 5.29 -4.75
C THR A 122 1.18 6.63 -4.67
N TRP A 123 2.12 6.80 -3.75
CA TRP A 123 3.07 7.92 -3.80
C TRP A 123 4.40 7.45 -4.38
N ARG A 124 5.07 8.33 -5.11
CA ARG A 124 6.35 8.01 -5.74
C ARG A 124 7.39 9.07 -5.41
N ASN A 125 8.44 8.66 -4.71
CA ASN A 125 9.64 9.48 -4.57
C ASN A 125 10.46 9.40 -5.87
N ASN A 126 10.54 8.22 -6.50
CA ASN A 126 11.34 8.04 -7.70
C ASN A 126 10.65 7.29 -8.83
N ALA A 127 11.08 7.59 -10.07
CA ALA A 127 10.62 6.90 -11.27
C ALA A 127 11.11 5.44 -11.30
N THR A 128 10.22 4.50 -11.01
CA THR A 128 10.43 3.05 -11.17
C THR A 128 9.11 2.34 -11.46
N GLY A 129 9.11 1.01 -11.47
CA GLY A 129 7.91 0.18 -11.46
C GLY A 129 6.94 0.54 -12.59
N SER A 130 5.63 0.60 -12.28
CA SER A 130 4.60 0.97 -13.24
C SER A 130 4.71 2.41 -13.74
N PHE A 131 5.23 3.34 -12.93
CA PHE A 131 5.47 4.72 -13.37
C PHE A 131 6.42 4.77 -14.56
N TRP A 132 7.61 4.20 -14.40
CA TRP A 132 8.62 4.25 -15.45
C TRP A 132 8.20 3.50 -16.71
N ARG A 133 7.46 2.38 -16.56
CA ARG A 133 6.91 1.65 -17.72
C ARG A 133 5.95 2.50 -18.55
N ARG A 134 5.15 3.37 -17.93
CA ARG A 134 4.26 4.31 -18.62
C ARG A 134 4.96 5.56 -19.14
N TYR A 135 6.02 5.98 -18.47
CA TYR A 135 6.79 7.19 -18.80
C TYR A 135 8.26 6.82 -19.10
N PRO A 136 8.54 6.02 -20.14
CA PRO A 136 9.89 5.51 -20.41
C PRO A 136 10.88 6.60 -20.87
N PHE A 137 10.38 7.80 -21.17
CA PHE A 137 11.16 9.00 -21.44
C PHE A 137 11.72 9.66 -20.17
N VAL A 138 11.36 9.17 -18.98
CA VAL A 138 11.92 9.63 -17.70
C VAL A 138 13.13 8.77 -17.32
N GLN A 139 14.20 9.40 -16.82
CA GLN A 139 15.37 8.67 -16.32
C GLN A 139 14.97 7.73 -15.16
N PRO A 140 15.42 6.46 -15.14
CA PRO A 140 15.25 5.58 -13.99
C PRO A 140 15.75 6.21 -12.69
N CYS A 141 15.03 5.99 -11.60
CA CYS A 141 15.33 6.52 -10.27
C CYS A 141 15.36 8.06 -10.16
N LYS A 142 14.92 8.81 -11.19
CA LYS A 142 14.75 10.28 -11.11
C LYS A 142 13.81 10.64 -9.95
N ASN A 143 14.09 11.70 -9.22
CA ASN A 143 13.14 12.25 -8.25
C ASN A 143 11.89 12.73 -8.98
N VAL A 144 10.72 12.33 -8.50
CA VAL A 144 9.42 12.77 -9.03
C VAL A 144 8.60 13.51 -7.97
N HIS A 145 9.27 13.98 -6.91
CA HIS A 145 8.72 14.93 -5.93
C HIS A 145 7.44 14.46 -5.25
N ARG A 146 7.36 13.18 -4.84
CA ARG A 146 6.19 12.60 -4.16
C ARG A 146 4.91 12.75 -4.98
N VAL A 147 4.98 12.46 -6.29
CA VAL A 147 3.78 12.35 -7.13
C VAL A 147 2.83 11.34 -6.49
N VAL A 148 1.55 11.71 -6.41
CA VAL A 148 0.47 10.85 -5.93
C VAL A 148 -0.38 10.43 -7.13
N GLU A 149 -0.66 9.14 -7.22
CA GLU A 149 -1.50 8.53 -8.25
C GLU A 149 -2.61 7.72 -7.59
N ALA A 150 -3.83 7.79 -8.12
CA ALA A 150 -4.96 7.00 -7.65
C ALA A 150 -5.21 5.81 -8.58
N TRP A 151 -5.47 4.64 -8.00
CA TRP A 151 -5.69 3.40 -8.72
C TRP A 151 -6.95 2.71 -8.20
N THR A 152 -7.73 2.11 -9.10
CA THR A 152 -8.79 1.19 -8.67
C THR A 152 -8.19 -0.05 -8.06
N LYS A 153 -8.85 -0.64 -7.07
CA LYS A 153 -8.55 -2.01 -6.63
C LYS A 153 -9.47 -3.00 -7.34
N GLY A 154 -8.92 -3.92 -8.12
CA GLY A 154 -9.70 -4.93 -8.85
C GLY A 154 -8.88 -6.12 -9.33
N ASP A 155 -9.39 -6.85 -10.33
CA ASP A 155 -8.61 -7.91 -11.01
C ASP A 155 -7.45 -7.31 -11.82
N VAL A 156 -7.63 -6.09 -12.31
CA VAL A 156 -6.59 -5.27 -12.94
C VAL A 156 -6.71 -3.88 -12.35
N ASP A 157 -5.66 -3.42 -11.68
CA ASP A 157 -5.62 -2.06 -11.14
C ASP A 157 -5.47 -1.04 -12.28
N VAL A 158 -6.43 -0.13 -12.39
CA VAL A 158 -6.48 0.91 -13.42
C VAL A 158 -6.12 2.24 -12.79
N LEU A 159 -5.18 2.97 -13.40
CA LEU A 159 -4.91 4.35 -13.00
C LEU A 159 -6.09 5.23 -13.38
N ILE A 160 -6.57 5.99 -12.41
CA ILE A 160 -7.55 7.05 -12.62
C ILE A 160 -6.87 8.39 -12.33
N THR A 161 -7.08 9.38 -13.20
CA THR A 161 -6.60 10.74 -12.95
C THR A 161 -7.43 11.37 -11.82
N LEU A 162 -6.83 12.29 -11.06
CA LEU A 162 -7.56 12.98 -10.00
C LEU A 162 -8.74 13.80 -10.58
N GLU A 163 -8.57 14.38 -11.77
CA GLU A 163 -9.64 15.06 -12.50
C GLU A 163 -10.79 14.11 -12.87
N ALA A 164 -10.48 12.89 -13.35
CA ALA A 164 -11.53 11.91 -13.65
C ALA A 164 -12.26 11.45 -12.38
N LEU A 165 -11.58 11.32 -11.23
CA LEU A 165 -12.25 11.02 -9.96
C LEU A 165 -13.24 12.12 -9.53
N GLU A 166 -12.90 13.39 -9.81
CA GLU A 166 -13.78 14.53 -9.56
C GLU A 166 -14.99 14.49 -10.49
N GLU A 167 -14.76 14.38 -11.80
CA GLU A 167 -15.81 14.47 -12.83
C GLU A 167 -16.76 13.27 -12.80
N THR A 168 -16.30 12.08 -12.38
CA THR A 168 -17.20 10.93 -12.18
C THR A 168 -17.98 11.01 -10.87
N GLY A 169 -17.71 11.99 -10.01
CA GLY A 169 -18.34 12.10 -8.69
C GLY A 169 -17.87 11.05 -7.67
N ALA A 170 -16.78 10.33 -7.95
CA ALA A 170 -16.22 9.34 -7.02
C ALA A 170 -15.62 10.00 -5.77
N MET A 171 -15.07 11.21 -5.94
CA MET A 171 -14.57 12.06 -4.86
C MET A 171 -14.79 13.52 -5.21
N THR A 172 -15.08 14.35 -4.20
CA THR A 172 -15.08 15.82 -4.38
C THR A 172 -13.66 16.37 -4.50
N ARG A 173 -13.52 17.58 -5.04
CA ARG A 173 -12.22 18.28 -5.13
C ARG A 173 -11.55 18.45 -3.77
N GLU A 174 -12.34 18.76 -2.74
CA GLU A 174 -11.88 18.92 -1.37
C GLU A 174 -11.35 17.58 -0.81
N GLU A 175 -12.06 16.49 -1.04
CA GLU A 175 -11.63 15.14 -0.62
C GLU A 175 -10.36 14.68 -1.34
N ILE A 176 -10.24 14.99 -2.64
CA ILE A 176 -9.03 14.71 -3.42
C ILE A 176 -7.84 15.48 -2.84
N THR A 177 -8.02 16.77 -2.57
CA THR A 177 -6.98 17.62 -1.99
C THR A 177 -6.53 17.09 -0.63
N GLN A 178 -7.49 16.79 0.26
CA GLN A 178 -7.20 16.21 1.58
C GLN A 178 -6.49 14.85 1.49
N SER A 179 -6.91 13.99 0.56
CA SER A 179 -6.30 12.68 0.35
C SER A 179 -4.86 12.79 -0.14
N VAL A 180 -4.58 13.69 -1.08
CA VAL A 180 -3.22 13.94 -1.58
C VAL A 180 -2.31 14.51 -0.49
N GLU A 181 -2.80 15.46 0.32
CA GLU A 181 -2.07 16.03 1.44
C GLU A 181 -1.78 14.98 2.53
N LEU A 182 -2.77 14.15 2.87
CA LEU A 182 -2.63 13.06 3.82
C LEU A 182 -1.58 12.04 3.34
N VAL A 183 -1.68 11.59 2.09
CA VAL A 183 -0.72 10.65 1.48
C VAL A 183 0.69 11.23 1.50
N LYS A 184 0.87 12.49 1.10
CA LYS A 184 2.20 13.14 1.12
C LYS A 184 2.76 13.29 2.53
N SER A 185 1.91 13.59 3.51
CA SER A 185 2.32 13.72 4.92
C SER A 185 2.78 12.37 5.49
N ILE A 186 2.03 11.30 5.23
CA ILE A 186 2.40 9.94 5.63
C ILE A 186 3.67 9.50 4.91
N ALA A 187 3.76 9.74 3.60
CA ALA A 187 4.93 9.42 2.80
C ALA A 187 6.21 10.12 3.32
N ASP A 188 6.10 11.37 3.78
CA ASP A 188 7.21 12.10 4.39
C ASP A 188 7.67 11.45 5.70
N ILE A 189 6.73 11.15 6.60
CA ILE A 189 7.02 10.46 7.87
C ILE A 189 7.69 9.11 7.61
N VAL A 190 7.12 8.29 6.72
CA VAL A 190 7.68 6.98 6.35
C VAL A 190 9.07 7.16 5.74
N SER A 191 9.26 8.10 4.82
CA SER A 191 10.56 8.33 4.17
C SER A 191 11.62 8.78 5.17
N GLN A 192 11.29 9.64 6.13
CA GLN A 192 12.21 10.09 7.18
C GLN A 192 12.60 8.93 8.11
N GLU A 193 11.64 8.11 8.51
CA GLU A 193 11.87 6.97 9.38
C GLU A 193 12.85 5.95 8.75
N PHE A 194 12.71 5.68 7.45
CA PHE A 194 13.68 4.84 6.71
C PHE A 194 15.01 5.55 6.47
N SER A 195 15.01 6.85 6.16
CA SER A 195 16.24 7.61 5.92
C SER A 195 17.14 7.65 7.17
N SER A 196 16.55 7.65 8.37
CA SER A 196 17.30 7.57 9.63
C SER A 196 18.10 6.26 9.80
N LYS A 197 17.86 5.26 8.95
CA LYS A 197 18.50 3.94 8.95
C LYS A 197 19.27 3.65 7.66
N ASP A 198 19.70 4.71 6.96
CA ASP A 198 20.42 4.63 5.68
C ASP A 198 19.64 3.88 4.57
N LEU A 199 18.31 3.94 4.64
CA LEU A 199 17.40 3.34 3.67
C LEU A 199 16.63 4.40 2.90
N HIS A 200 16.36 4.13 1.63
CA HIS A 200 15.65 5.05 0.75
C HIS A 200 14.32 4.47 0.27
N VAL A 201 13.22 5.13 0.60
CA VAL A 201 11.88 4.76 0.12
C VAL A 201 11.70 5.28 -1.30
N ILE A 202 11.47 4.37 -2.25
CA ILE A 202 11.32 4.66 -3.68
C ILE A 202 9.87 5.05 -4.01
N ASP A 203 8.92 4.24 -3.56
CA ASP A 203 7.48 4.45 -3.66
C ASP A 203 6.76 3.57 -2.64
N GLY A 204 5.46 3.78 -2.51
CA GLY A 204 4.59 2.89 -1.77
C GLY A 204 3.13 3.18 -2.05
N LYS A 205 2.25 2.44 -1.37
CA LYS A 205 0.82 2.47 -1.60
C LYS A 205 0.05 2.52 -0.28
N PHE A 206 -0.97 3.35 -0.21
CA PHE A 206 -1.89 3.43 0.91
C PHE A 206 -3.32 3.22 0.45
N GLU A 207 -4.14 2.65 1.32
CA GLU A 207 -5.59 2.70 1.19
C GLU A 207 -6.15 3.74 2.15
N LEU A 208 -7.14 4.50 1.68
CA LEU A 208 -7.82 5.50 2.46
C LEU A 208 -9.30 5.11 2.63
N GLY A 209 -9.92 5.61 3.69
CA GLY A 209 -11.34 5.35 3.93
C GLY A 209 -11.95 6.30 4.94
N ARG A 210 -13.22 6.06 5.25
CA ARG A 210 -13.97 6.78 6.28
C ARG A 210 -14.36 5.81 7.38
N LEU A 211 -14.14 6.20 8.63
CA LEU A 211 -14.59 5.38 9.76
C LEU A 211 -16.13 5.30 9.76
N LYS A 212 -16.67 4.09 9.92
CA LYS A 212 -18.12 3.81 9.85
C LYS A 212 -18.94 4.62 10.87
N TYR A 213 -18.32 4.92 12.01
CA TYR A 213 -18.91 5.69 13.11
C TYR A 213 -18.14 6.97 13.41
N GLY A 214 -17.35 7.46 12.45
CA GLY A 214 -16.57 8.69 12.57
C GLY A 214 -17.31 9.94 12.09
N ASP A 215 -16.57 11.04 11.98
CA ASP A 215 -17.07 12.35 11.52
C ASP A 215 -17.05 12.51 9.97
N GLY A 216 -16.85 11.41 9.24
CA GLY A 216 -16.79 11.39 7.79
C GLY A 216 -15.44 11.81 7.19
N LYS A 217 -14.44 12.17 8.01
CA LYS A 217 -13.10 12.49 7.51
C LYS A 217 -12.41 11.28 6.89
N ILE A 218 -11.57 11.57 5.90
CA ILE A 218 -10.70 10.58 5.27
C ILE A 218 -9.50 10.30 6.18
N VAL A 219 -9.25 9.02 6.43
CA VAL A 219 -8.15 8.51 7.26
C VAL A 219 -7.38 7.42 6.52
N ILE A 220 -6.15 7.14 6.93
CA ILE A 220 -5.44 5.96 6.44
C ILE A 220 -6.02 4.68 7.06
N ILE A 221 -6.21 3.67 6.20
CA ILE A 221 -6.69 2.34 6.57
C ILE A 221 -5.72 1.26 6.04
N ASP A 222 -6.16 0.01 6.10
CA ASP A 222 -5.42 -1.20 5.76
C ASP A 222 -4.10 -1.40 6.52
N GLU A 223 -2.94 -1.20 5.88
CA GLU A 223 -1.62 -1.45 6.46
C GLU A 223 -0.53 -0.50 5.95
N ILE A 224 0.55 -0.39 6.73
CA ILE A 224 1.86 0.08 6.24
C ILE A 224 2.88 -1.02 6.53
N SER A 225 3.20 -1.81 5.51
CA SER A 225 4.07 -2.98 5.65
C SER A 225 5.07 -3.11 4.49
N PRO A 226 6.05 -4.01 4.59
CA PRO A 226 7.00 -4.26 3.51
C PRO A 226 6.37 -4.60 2.15
N ASP A 227 5.15 -5.13 2.13
CA ASP A 227 4.45 -5.51 0.90
C ASP A 227 3.98 -4.29 0.10
N VAL A 228 3.69 -3.18 0.79
CA VAL A 228 3.14 -1.95 0.18
C VAL A 228 4.21 -0.88 -0.01
N LEU A 229 5.49 -1.20 0.24
CA LEU A 229 6.63 -0.29 0.13
C LEU A 229 7.71 -0.86 -0.78
N ARG A 230 8.37 0.02 -1.52
CA ARG A 230 9.67 -0.29 -2.14
C ARG A 230 10.76 0.53 -1.48
N VAL A 231 11.67 -0.14 -0.78
CA VAL A 231 12.80 0.50 -0.09
C VAL A 231 14.11 -0.07 -0.61
N CYS A 232 15.12 0.76 -0.81
CA CYS A 232 16.42 0.37 -1.37
C CYS A 232 17.59 0.86 -0.52
N LYS A 233 18.70 0.11 -0.59
CA LYS A 233 20.02 0.50 -0.06
C LYS A 233 20.86 1.19 -1.13
N GLY A 234 21.83 2.00 -0.70
CA GLY A 234 22.86 2.58 -1.57
C GLY A 234 22.32 3.62 -2.54
N TYR A 235 21.25 4.32 -2.17
CA TYR A 235 20.74 5.46 -2.90
C TYR A 235 21.56 6.71 -2.54
N THR A 236 21.99 7.48 -3.54
CA THR A 236 22.81 8.69 -3.32
C THR A 236 22.16 9.87 -4.05
N PRO A 237 21.35 10.70 -3.34
CA PRO A 237 20.67 11.84 -3.94
C PRO A 237 21.64 12.99 -4.26
N ASP A 238 21.41 13.68 -5.37
CA ASP A 238 21.93 15.04 -5.60
C ASP A 238 21.08 16.10 -4.87
N GLU A 239 21.42 17.38 -5.05
CA GLU A 239 20.67 18.51 -4.46
C GLU A 239 19.20 18.58 -4.89
N ASN A 240 18.85 17.97 -6.02
CA ASN A 240 17.49 17.88 -6.55
C ASN A 240 16.81 16.55 -6.15
N GLY A 241 17.47 15.73 -5.34
CA GLY A 241 17.00 14.42 -4.89
C GLY A 241 17.13 13.30 -5.94
N ASN A 242 17.75 13.54 -7.10
CA ASN A 242 17.94 12.50 -8.11
C ASN A 242 19.07 11.55 -7.70
N CYS A 243 18.91 10.26 -8.00
CA CYS A 243 19.97 9.30 -7.74
C CYS A 243 21.16 9.53 -8.66
N THR A 244 22.31 9.89 -8.11
CA THR A 244 23.57 10.04 -8.86
C THR A 244 24.13 8.70 -9.36
N VAL A 245 23.78 7.60 -8.68
CA VAL A 245 24.20 6.23 -8.99
C VAL A 245 23.08 5.40 -9.65
N PHE A 246 22.11 6.05 -10.30
CA PHE A 246 20.91 5.40 -10.86
C PHE A 246 21.18 4.20 -11.78
N LYS A 247 22.28 4.22 -12.55
CA LYS A 247 22.71 3.10 -13.42
C LYS A 247 23.04 1.82 -12.62
N GLN A 248 23.43 1.97 -11.37
CA GLN A 248 23.69 0.87 -10.43
C GLN A 248 22.43 0.52 -9.63
N CYS A 249 21.48 1.44 -9.47
CA CYS A 249 20.25 1.20 -8.71
C CYS A 249 19.17 0.45 -9.49
N ALA A 250 19.13 0.58 -10.82
CA ALA A 250 18.07 -0.01 -11.64
C ALA A 250 18.61 -0.80 -12.84
N VAL A 251 17.86 -1.82 -13.24
CA VAL A 251 18.02 -2.54 -14.50
C VAL A 251 16.72 -2.42 -15.26
N THR A 252 16.80 -2.03 -16.52
CA THR A 252 15.66 -2.02 -17.44
C THR A 252 15.85 -3.08 -18.51
N ASN A 253 14.74 -3.59 -19.04
CA ASN A 253 14.75 -4.46 -20.21
C ASN A 253 13.56 -4.09 -21.11
N TYR A 254 13.73 -4.31 -22.42
CA TYR A 254 12.68 -4.18 -23.42
C TYR A 254 12.75 -5.36 -24.39
N ALA A 255 11.73 -6.21 -24.35
CA ALA A 255 11.59 -7.36 -25.23
C ALA A 255 10.10 -7.60 -25.48
N GLU A 256 9.74 -8.01 -26.71
CA GLU A 256 8.36 -8.33 -27.08
C GLU A 256 7.36 -7.21 -26.70
N ASP A 257 7.74 -5.96 -26.97
CA ASP A 257 7.00 -4.74 -26.61
C ASP A 257 6.68 -4.55 -25.11
N LYS A 258 7.27 -5.38 -24.24
CA LYS A 258 7.15 -5.28 -22.80
C LYS A 258 8.36 -4.59 -22.20
N ARG A 259 8.12 -3.47 -21.51
CA ARG A 259 9.13 -2.78 -20.68
C ARG A 259 9.12 -3.35 -19.28
N THR A 260 10.30 -3.59 -18.73
CA THR A 260 10.47 -3.95 -17.31
C THR A 260 11.56 -3.09 -16.68
N ILE A 261 11.43 -2.90 -15.37
CA ILE A 261 12.42 -2.22 -14.54
C ILE A 261 12.47 -2.94 -13.19
N LYS A 262 13.69 -3.19 -12.71
CA LYS A 262 13.96 -3.80 -11.40
C LYS A 262 14.95 -2.94 -10.63
N ASN A 263 14.67 -2.71 -9.36
CA ASN A 263 15.61 -2.09 -8.43
C ASN A 263 16.59 -3.16 -7.92
N ARG A 264 17.90 -2.94 -8.07
CA ARG A 264 18.93 -3.94 -7.73
C ARG A 264 19.05 -4.20 -6.23
N ASN A 265 19.01 -3.13 -5.45
CA ASN A 265 19.29 -3.15 -4.01
C ASN A 265 18.01 -2.98 -3.16
N GLN A 266 16.88 -3.54 -3.64
CA GLN A 266 15.64 -3.53 -2.88
C GLN A 266 15.80 -4.40 -1.63
N VAL A 267 15.42 -3.85 -0.47
CA VAL A 267 15.45 -4.54 0.81
C VAL A 267 14.37 -5.62 0.82
N LYS A 268 14.71 -6.83 1.27
CA LYS A 268 13.73 -7.91 1.38
C LYS A 268 12.89 -7.73 2.64
N ALA A 269 11.65 -8.22 2.61
CA ALA A 269 10.74 -8.17 3.76
C ALA A 269 11.36 -8.74 5.06
N ALA A 270 12.11 -9.84 4.96
CA ALA A 270 12.77 -10.46 6.10
C ALA A 270 13.89 -9.59 6.70
N ASP A 271 14.63 -8.85 5.87
CA ASP A 271 15.75 -8.01 6.32
C ASP A 271 15.26 -6.81 7.13
N PHE A 272 13.99 -6.43 6.97
CA PHE A 272 13.40 -5.33 7.72
C PHE A 272 13.17 -5.67 9.19
N ILE A 273 13.10 -6.96 9.55
CA ILE A 273 12.98 -7.38 10.95
C ILE A 273 14.17 -6.84 11.73
N ASP A 274 15.39 -7.16 11.33
CA ASP A 274 16.61 -6.74 12.04
C ASP A 274 16.82 -5.21 12.06
N ILE A 275 16.09 -4.46 11.21
CA ILE A 275 16.23 -3.01 11.06
C ILE A 275 15.22 -2.25 11.93
N PHE A 276 14.04 -2.80 12.19
CA PHE A 276 12.94 -2.10 12.88
C PHE A 276 12.39 -2.83 14.11
N LEU A 277 12.63 -4.13 14.25
CA LEU A 277 11.92 -5.05 15.12
C LEU A 277 12.85 -5.87 16.01
#